data_AF-Q6LYJ6-F1
#
_entry.id   AF-Q6LYJ6-F1
#
_cell.length_a   1.000
_cell.length_b   1.000
_cell.length_c   1.000
_cell.angle_alpha   90.00
_cell.angle_beta   90.00
_cell.angle_gamma   90.00
#
_symmetry.space_group_name_H-M   'P 1'
#
loop_
_entity.id
_entity.type
_entity.pdbx_description
1 polymer ?
#
loop_
_entity_poly.entity_id
_entity_poly.type
_entity_poly.pdbx_seq_one_letter_code
_entity_poly.pdbx_strand_id
1 'polypeptide(L)'
;MFGKPEWFERRKYGGWGLHPKTWQGWLYIAVMVLPYIIFQSLPYWDETTRTYVTVAWVLFLLLDVGHIMVNLDKDEREYIIEAVSERNAAWAMVLFLVAGIMYQSITSALNQSFYVDWFLVLALFGGMIVKTISNYYLEKSEI
;
A
#
# COMPACT_ATOMS: atom_id res chain seq x y z
N MET A 1 7.32 -16.82 2.14
CA MET A 1 7.89 -15.48 1.98
C MET A 1 9.37 -15.48 2.19
N PHE A 2 10.07 -14.56 1.51
CA PHE A 2 11.52 -14.40 1.53
C PHE A 2 12.00 -13.57 2.72
N GLY A 3 11.30 -12.48 3.05
CA GLY A 3 11.58 -11.74 4.27
C GLY A 3 11.03 -12.45 5.50
N LYS A 4 11.80 -12.44 6.59
CA LYS A 4 11.34 -12.96 7.88
C LYS A 4 10.81 -11.83 8.78
N PRO A 5 9.68 -12.02 9.48
CA PRO A 5 9.14 -11.03 10.41
C PRO A 5 10.14 -10.55 11.44
N GLU A 6 10.97 -11.45 11.99
CA GLU A 6 11.95 -11.10 13.03
C GLU A 6 13.00 -10.07 12.58
N TRP A 7 13.17 -9.87 11.27
CA TRP A 7 14.12 -8.89 10.73
C TRP A 7 13.59 -7.46 10.76
N PHE A 8 12.28 -7.30 10.98
CA PHE A 8 11.57 -6.04 10.89
C PHE A 8 10.82 -5.72 12.18
N GLU A 9 10.50 -4.46 12.33
CA GLU A 9 9.54 -3.96 13.29
C GLU A 9 8.58 -3.00 12.59
N ARG A 10 7.46 -2.70 13.24
CA ARG A 10 6.50 -1.74 12.71
C ARG A 10 7.14 -0.35 12.62
N ARG A 11 6.94 0.34 11.50
CA ARG A 11 7.26 1.77 11.39
C ARG A 11 6.22 2.59 12.15
N LYS A 12 6.64 3.26 13.23
CA LYS A 12 5.75 4.09 14.07
C LYS A 12 5.62 5.53 13.56
N TYR A 13 6.70 6.08 13.01
CA TYR A 13 6.77 7.48 12.56
C TYR A 13 7.38 7.57 11.15
N GLY A 14 7.03 8.63 10.42
CA GLY A 14 7.64 8.94 9.12
C GLY A 14 7.13 8.10 7.94
N GLY A 15 5.96 7.45 8.07
CA GLY A 15 5.28 6.76 6.97
C GLY A 15 4.66 5.43 7.39
N TRP A 16 4.13 4.71 6.40
CA TRP A 16 3.54 3.37 6.57
C TRP A 16 4.56 2.25 6.38
N GLY A 17 4.25 1.07 6.93
CA GLY A 17 4.95 -0.17 6.64
C GLY A 17 5.99 -0.57 7.69
N LEU A 18 7.11 -1.10 7.21
CA LEU A 18 8.11 -1.77 8.02
C LEU A 18 9.37 -0.92 8.22
N HIS A 19 10.01 -1.11 9.36
CA HIS A 19 11.35 -0.64 9.66
C HIS A 19 12.28 -1.84 9.86
N PRO A 20 13.44 -1.91 9.18
CA PRO A 20 14.40 -2.97 9.45
C PRO A 20 14.98 -2.85 10.85
N LYS A 21 14.81 -3.89 11.67
CA LYS A 21 15.37 -3.98 13.02
C LYS A 21 16.78 -4.57 13.01
N THR A 22 17.10 -5.38 11.99
CA THR A 22 18.35 -6.13 11.87
C THR A 22 19.09 -5.81 10.58
N TRP A 23 20.38 -6.16 10.51
CA TRP A 23 21.15 -6.06 9.26
C TRP A 23 20.58 -6.96 8.16
N GLN A 24 19.98 -8.12 8.51
CA GLN A 24 19.30 -8.98 7.53
C GLN A 24 18.11 -8.26 6.89
N GLY A 25 17.35 -7.48 7.67
CA GLY A 25 16.26 -6.65 7.15
C GLY A 25 16.75 -5.58 6.17
N TRP A 26 17.88 -4.94 6.47
CA TRP A 26 18.52 -3.99 5.55
C TRP A 26 19.03 -4.67 4.28
N LEU A 27 19.68 -5.83 4.41
CA LEU A 27 20.13 -6.62 3.26
C LEU A 27 18.94 -7.05 2.40
N TYR A 28 17.85 -7.50 3.01
CA TYR A 28 16.61 -7.84 2.31
C TYR A 28 16.10 -6.65 1.49
N ILE A 29 16.01 -5.45 2.09
CA ILE A 29 15.58 -4.25 1.34
C ILE A 29 16.51 -3.97 0.17
N ALA A 30 17.83 -4.04 0.39
CA ALA A 30 18.81 -3.82 -0.68
C ALA A 30 18.63 -4.84 -1.82
N VAL A 31 18.46 -6.12 -1.50
CA VAL A 31 18.25 -7.20 -2.48
C VAL A 31 16.91 -7.06 -3.21
N MET A 32 15.88 -6.51 -2.57
CA MET A 32 14.57 -6.32 -3.22
C MET A 32 14.51 -5.05 -4.07
N VAL A 33 15.23 -3.99 -3.68
CA VAL A 33 15.15 -2.68 -4.33
C VAL A 33 16.24 -2.49 -5.40
N LEU A 34 17.48 -2.90 -5.14
CA LEU A 34 18.59 -2.66 -6.07
C LEU A 34 18.43 -3.35 -7.42
N PRO A 35 18.05 -4.64 -7.51
CA PRO A 35 17.83 -5.28 -8.80
C PRO A 35 16.72 -4.60 -9.60
N TYR A 36 15.66 -4.14 -8.94
CA TYR A 36 14.60 -3.38 -9.58
C TYR A 36 15.10 -2.05 -10.15
N ILE A 37 15.85 -1.27 -9.36
CA ILE A 37 16.44 -0.01 -9.83
C ILE A 37 17.39 -0.26 -11.02
N ILE A 38 18.26 -1.26 -10.92
CA ILE A 38 19.18 -1.64 -12.01
C ILE A 38 18.37 -2.00 -13.25
N PHE A 39 17.39 -2.90 -13.14
CA PHE A 39 16.53 -3.30 -14.26
C PHE A 39 15.87 -2.09 -14.94
N GLN A 40 15.30 -1.15 -14.16
CA GLN A 40 14.64 0.04 -14.71
C GLN A 40 15.60 1.06 -15.34
N SER A 41 16.85 1.13 -14.85
CA SER A 41 17.84 2.08 -15.38
C SER A 41 18.52 1.64 -16.67
N LEU A 42 18.54 0.33 -16.96
CA LEU A 42 19.15 -0.18 -18.18
C LEU A 42 18.33 0.20 -19.41
N PRO A 43 18.92 0.77 -20.48
CA PRO A 43 18.19 1.24 -21.66
C PRO A 43 17.79 0.13 -22.64
N TYR A 44 18.04 -1.14 -22.31
CA TYR A 44 17.89 -2.27 -23.24
C TYR A 44 16.45 -2.79 -23.37
N TRP A 45 15.58 -2.47 -22.40
CA TRP A 45 14.23 -3.01 -22.33
C TRP A 45 13.21 -2.09 -22.99
N ASP A 46 12.31 -2.67 -23.79
CA ASP A 46 11.14 -1.96 -24.31
C ASP A 46 10.11 -1.66 -23.21
N GLU A 47 9.19 -0.75 -23.51
CA GLU A 47 8.17 -0.28 -22.57
C GLU A 47 7.22 -1.39 -22.09
N THR A 48 6.89 -2.34 -22.96
CA THR A 48 5.96 -3.44 -22.63
C THR A 48 6.63 -4.39 -21.64
N THR A 49 7.87 -4.79 -21.92
CA THR A 49 8.67 -5.62 -21.01
C THR A 49 8.87 -4.94 -19.65
N ARG A 50 9.23 -3.65 -19.64
CA ARG A 50 9.36 -2.88 -18.40
C ARG A 50 8.08 -2.87 -17.59
N THR A 51 6.94 -2.66 -18.25
CA THR A 51 5.63 -2.59 -17.60
C THR A 51 5.28 -3.93 -16.96
N TYR A 52 5.38 -5.04 -17.70
CA TYR A 52 5.04 -6.35 -17.14
C TYR A 52 5.96 -6.78 -16.00
N VAL A 53 7.27 -6.56 -16.14
CA VAL A 53 8.23 -6.85 -15.06
C VAL A 53 7.94 -5.98 -13.84
N THR A 54 7.61 -4.69 -14.03
CA THR A 54 7.25 -3.79 -12.92
C THR A 54 6.02 -4.27 -12.18
N VAL A 55 4.95 -4.59 -12.91
CA VAL A 55 3.70 -5.09 -12.31
C VAL A 55 3.96 -6.38 -11.53
N ALA A 56 4.68 -7.34 -12.14
CA ALA A 56 5.02 -8.60 -11.49
C ALA A 56 5.88 -8.38 -10.23
N TRP A 57 6.89 -7.49 -10.31
CA TRP A 57 7.78 -7.17 -9.18
C TRP A 57 7.04 -6.50 -8.04
N VAL A 58 6.19 -5.51 -8.34
CA VAL A 58 5.37 -4.84 -7.33
C VAL A 58 4.41 -5.80 -6.66
N LEU A 59 3.71 -6.66 -7.43
CA LEU A 59 2.83 -7.68 -6.87
C LEU A 59 3.60 -8.66 -5.97
N PHE A 60 4.76 -9.12 -6.42
CA PHE A 60 5.64 -9.97 -5.62
C PHE A 60 6.02 -9.30 -4.29
N LEU A 61 6.46 -8.04 -4.32
CA LEU A 61 6.83 -7.30 -3.11
C LEU A 61 5.63 -7.04 -2.19
N LEU A 62 4.46 -6.71 -2.75
CA LEU A 62 3.24 -6.50 -1.97
C LEU A 62 2.83 -7.77 -1.23
N LEU A 63 2.91 -8.91 -1.91
CA LEU A 63 2.66 -10.20 -1.27
C LEU A 63 3.67 -10.40 -0.13
N ASP A 64 4.98 -10.39 -0.43
CA ASP A 64 6.03 -10.71 0.55
C ASP A 64 5.97 -9.79 1.78
N VAL A 65 5.93 -8.47 1.57
CA VAL A 65 5.79 -7.48 2.63
C VAL A 65 4.48 -7.65 3.40
N GLY A 66 3.37 -7.96 2.71
CA GLY A 66 2.07 -8.18 3.34
C GLY A 66 2.10 -9.33 4.36
N HIS A 67 2.71 -10.45 4.02
CA HIS A 67 2.88 -11.55 4.99
C HIS A 67 3.88 -11.22 6.09
N ILE A 68 4.95 -10.48 5.82
CA ILE A 68 5.84 -10.01 6.90
C ILE A 68 5.04 -9.16 7.89
N MET A 69 4.19 -8.26 7.40
CA MET A 69 3.35 -7.39 8.23
C MET A 69 2.28 -8.15 9.02
N VAL A 70 1.66 -9.17 8.42
CA VAL A 70 0.65 -10.02 9.08
C VAL A 70 1.26 -10.89 10.17
N ASN A 71 2.49 -11.37 9.98
CA ASN A 71 3.18 -12.24 10.93
C ASN A 71 4.15 -11.48 11.85
N LEU A 72 4.02 -10.14 11.95
CA LEU A 72 4.85 -9.34 12.82
C LEU A 72 4.36 -9.47 14.27
N ASP A 73 5.27 -9.78 15.19
CA ASP A 73 4.94 -9.80 16.62
C ASP A 73 4.59 -8.39 17.09
N LYS A 74 3.40 -8.23 17.68
CA LYS A 74 2.89 -6.96 18.22
C LYS A 74 2.33 -7.19 19.61
N ASP A 75 2.56 -6.24 20.50
CA ASP A 75 1.88 -6.23 21.79
C ASP A 75 0.44 -5.68 21.65
N GLU A 76 -0.40 -5.88 22.67
CA GLU A 76 -1.79 -5.42 22.66
C GLU A 76 -1.90 -3.90 22.46
N ARG A 77 -0.97 -3.15 23.06
CA ARG A 77 -0.94 -1.70 22.98
C ARG A 77 -0.63 -1.23 21.56
N GLU A 78 0.34 -1.84 20.89
CA GLU A 78 0.72 -1.57 19.52
C GLU A 78 -0.41 -1.91 18.56
N TYR A 79 -1.14 -2.99 18.81
CA TYR A 79 -2.33 -3.35 18.02
C TYR A 79 -3.40 -2.25 18.07
N ILE A 80 -3.72 -1.75 19.27
CA ILE A 80 -4.69 -0.66 19.45
C ILE A 80 -4.20 0.63 18.79
N ILE A 81 -2.93 1.00 19.01
CA ILE A 81 -2.34 2.20 18.41
C ILE A 81 -2.36 2.09 16.89
N GLU A 82 -2.04 0.92 16.32
CA GLU A 82 -2.08 0.66 14.87
C GLU A 82 -3.49 0.85 14.32
N ALA A 83 -4.46 0.16 14.90
CA ALA A 83 -5.85 0.20 14.44
C ALA A 83 -6.40 1.64 14.44
N VAL A 84 -6.10 2.42 15.49
CA VAL A 84 -6.51 3.84 15.55
C VAL A 84 -5.75 4.70 14.56
N SER A 85 -4.43 4.52 14.42
CA SER A 85 -3.63 5.31 13.48
C SER A 85 -4.01 5.03 12.02
N GLU A 86 -4.21 3.76 11.66
CA GLU A 86 -4.60 3.35 10.30
C GLU A 86 -6.02 3.79 9.99
N ARG A 87 -6.95 3.74 10.95
CA ARG A 87 -8.29 4.30 10.79
C ARG A 87 -8.24 5.81 10.51
N ASN A 88 -7.45 6.56 11.27
CA ASN A 88 -7.33 8.01 11.08
C ASN A 88 -6.69 8.34 9.72
N ALA A 89 -5.65 7.59 9.33
CA ALA A 89 -5.03 7.70 8.01
C ALA A 89 -6.02 7.41 6.88
N ALA A 90 -6.80 6.33 6.99
CA ALA A 90 -7.84 5.97 6.03
C ALA A 90 -8.90 7.07 5.88
N TRP A 91 -9.38 7.66 6.98
CA TRP A 91 -10.33 8.78 6.93
C TRP A 91 -9.74 10.01 6.25
N ALA A 92 -8.48 10.35 6.55
CA ALA A 92 -7.80 11.45 5.87
C ALA A 92 -7.66 11.18 4.36
N MET A 93 -7.24 9.98 3.97
CA MET A 93 -7.13 9.58 2.56
C MET A 93 -8.49 9.65 1.85
N VAL A 94 -9.55 9.14 2.46
CA VAL A 94 -10.92 9.23 1.91
C VAL A 94 -11.32 10.69 1.69
N LEU A 95 -11.07 11.57 2.66
CA LEU A 95 -11.36 13.00 2.54
C LEU A 95 -10.65 13.61 1.34
N PHE A 96 -9.34 13.37 1.19
CA PHE A 96 -8.56 13.91 0.07
C PHE A 96 -8.96 13.32 -1.29
N LEU A 97 -9.27 12.02 -1.36
CA LEU A 97 -9.75 11.38 -2.59
C LEU A 97 -11.10 11.96 -3.01
N VAL A 98 -12.06 12.10 -2.08
CA VAL A 98 -13.36 12.70 -2.35
C VAL A 98 -13.20 14.16 -2.78
N ALA A 99 -12.41 14.95 -2.06
CA ALA A 99 -12.13 16.33 -2.41
C ALA A 99 -11.49 16.46 -3.80
N GLY A 100 -10.54 15.58 -4.14
CA GLY A 100 -9.92 15.53 -5.46
C GLY A 100 -10.90 15.20 -6.58
N ILE A 101 -11.77 14.20 -6.39
CA ILE A 101 -12.82 13.85 -7.36
C ILE A 101 -13.82 15.00 -7.52
N MET A 102 -14.23 15.65 -6.43
CA MET A 102 -15.13 16.81 -6.47
C MET A 102 -14.49 17.97 -7.22
N TYR A 103 -13.22 18.27 -6.95
CA TYR A 103 -12.47 19.32 -7.65
C TYR A 103 -12.40 19.03 -9.15
N GLN A 104 -12.00 17.81 -9.54
CA GLN A 104 -11.97 17.40 -10.95
C GLN A 104 -13.34 17.56 -11.61
N SER A 105 -14.41 17.12 -10.93
CA SER A 105 -15.78 17.21 -11.46
C SER A 105 -16.22 18.65 -11.69
N ILE A 106 -15.95 19.56 -10.74
CA ILE A 106 -16.29 20.98 -10.86
C ILE A 106 -15.50 21.63 -12.00
N THR A 107 -14.17 21.44 -12.04
CA THR A 107 -13.32 22.00 -13.10
C THR A 107 -13.70 21.47 -14.48
N SER A 108 -14.01 20.18 -14.59
CA SER A 108 -14.52 19.55 -15.81
C SER A 108 -15.84 20.16 -16.27
N ALA A 109 -16.78 20.38 -15.35
CA ALA A 109 -18.05 21.03 -15.66
C ALA A 109 -17.87 22.48 -16.15
N LEU A 110 -16.98 23.25 -15.52
CA LEU A 110 -16.68 24.64 -15.91
C LEU A 110 -16.00 24.73 -17.28
N ASN A 111 -15.12 23.78 -17.60
CA ASN A 111 -14.39 23.72 -18.87
C ASN A 111 -15.17 23.01 -19.99
N GLN A 112 -16.43 22.60 -19.74
CA GLN A 112 -17.25 21.84 -20.69
C GLN A 112 -16.56 20.56 -21.21
N SER A 113 -15.67 19.98 -20.40
CA SER A 113 -14.94 18.75 -20.72
C SER A 113 -15.33 17.66 -19.73
N PHE A 114 -15.69 16.46 -20.18
CA PHE A 114 -15.93 15.35 -19.26
C PHE A 114 -14.61 14.64 -18.94
N TYR A 115 -13.99 15.02 -17.83
CA TYR A 115 -12.80 14.36 -17.31
C TYR A 115 -12.97 14.02 -15.83
N VAL A 116 -12.79 12.74 -15.50
CA VAL A 116 -12.72 12.22 -14.13
C VAL A 116 -11.64 11.13 -14.13
N ASP A 117 -10.72 11.22 -13.17
CA ASP A 117 -9.71 10.19 -13.00
C ASP A 117 -10.33 8.93 -12.37
N TRP A 118 -10.59 7.93 -13.20
CA TRP A 118 -11.15 6.65 -12.77
C TRP A 118 -10.25 5.89 -11.80
N PHE A 119 -8.94 6.15 -11.77
CA PHE A 119 -8.06 5.52 -10.79
C PHE A 119 -8.39 6.01 -9.37
N LEU A 120 -8.68 7.30 -9.19
CA LEU A 120 -9.10 7.85 -7.89
C LEU A 120 -10.45 7.28 -7.45
N VAL A 121 -11.38 7.13 -8.40
CA VAL A 121 -12.68 6.51 -8.14
C VAL A 121 -12.50 5.05 -7.71
N LEU A 122 -11.69 4.28 -8.43
CA LEU A 122 -11.39 2.89 -8.11
C LEU A 122 -10.67 2.75 -6.77
N ALA A 123 -9.77 3.67 -6.41
CA ALA A 123 -9.12 3.66 -5.10
C ALA A 123 -10.13 3.84 -3.96
N LEU A 124 -11.09 4.76 -4.12
CA LEU A 124 -12.14 5.01 -3.12
C LEU A 124 -13.09 3.82 -2.98
N PHE A 125 -13.59 3.28 -4.09
CA PHE A 125 -14.49 2.12 -4.07
C PHE A 125 -13.77 0.83 -3.64
N GLY A 126 -12.52 0.64 -4.04
CA GLY A 126 -11.69 -0.47 -3.61
C GLY A 126 -11.52 -0.49 -2.09
N GLY A 127 -11.19 0.66 -1.49
CA GLY A 127 -11.11 0.79 -0.03
C GLY A 127 -12.44 0.48 0.68
N MET A 128 -13.57 0.93 0.10
CA MET A 128 -14.90 0.65 0.61
C MET A 128 -15.26 -0.85 0.58
N ILE A 129 -14.94 -1.53 -0.53
CA ILE A 129 -15.18 -2.97 -0.69
C ILE A 129 -14.35 -3.75 0.33
N VAL A 130 -13.05 -3.46 0.43
CA VAL A 130 -12.16 -4.11 1.40
C VAL A 130 -12.68 -3.91 2.82
N LYS A 131 -13.04 -2.67 3.20
CA LYS A 131 -13.64 -2.38 4.51
C LYS A 131 -14.91 -3.19 4.77
N THR A 132 -15.80 -3.27 3.77
CA THR A 132 -17.07 -4.01 3.90
C THR A 132 -16.82 -5.50 4.11
N ILE A 133 -15.92 -6.10 3.32
CA ILE A 133 -15.55 -7.52 3.45
C ILE A 133 -14.92 -7.79 4.82
N SER A 134 -13.97 -6.95 5.25
CA SER A 134 -13.31 -7.09 6.55
C SER A 134 -14.31 -6.98 7.70
N ASN A 135 -15.23 -6.01 7.66
CA ASN A 135 -16.27 -5.88 8.68
C ASN A 135 -17.16 -7.13 8.74
N TYR A 136 -17.64 -7.61 7.59
CA TYR A 136 -18.50 -8.79 7.52
C TYR A 136 -17.80 -10.04 8.07
N TYR A 137 -16.53 -10.23 7.72
CA TYR A 137 -15.73 -11.36 8.20
C TYR A 137 -15.51 -11.28 9.72
N LEU A 138 -15.08 -10.11 10.22
CA LEU A 138 -14.76 -9.93 11.63
C LEU A 138 -15.99 -10.02 12.54
N GLU A 139 -17.13 -9.48 12.10
CA GLU A 139 -18.41 -9.59 12.83
C GLU A 139 -18.88 -11.05 12.96
N LYS A 140 -18.63 -11.86 11.92
CA LYS A 140 -18.98 -13.29 11.91
C LYS A 140 -17.99 -14.16 12.70
N SER A 141 -16.74 -13.73 12.86
CA SER A 141 -15.69 -14.53 13.49
C SER A 141 -15.70 -14.52 15.03
N GLU A 142 -16.71 -13.93 15.68
CA GLU A 142 -16.81 -13.81 17.16
C GLU A 142 -15.50 -13.35 17.83
N ILE A 143 -14.85 -12.33 17.26
CA ILE A 143 -13.82 -11.54 17.95
C ILE A 143 -14.49 -10.38 18.69
#